data_AF-A0A8B8T7Q0-F1
#
_entry.id   AF-A0A8B8T7Q0-F1
#
_cell.length_a   1.000
_cell.length_b   1.000
_cell.length_c   1.000
_cell.angle_alpha   90.00
_cell.angle_beta   90.00
_cell.angle_gamma   90.00
#
_symmetry.space_group_name_H-M   'P 1'
#
loop_
_entity.id
_entity.type
_entity.pdbx_description
1 polymer ?
#
loop_
_entity_poly.entity_id
_entity_poly.type
_entity_poly.pdbx_seq_one_letter_code
_entity_poly.pdbx_strand_id
1 'polypeptide(L)'
;MAAVFLVTLYEYSPLFYIAVVFTCFIVTTGLVLGWFGWDVPVILRNSEETQFNTRVFKKQMRQVKNPFGLEITNPSSASITTGITLTTDCLEDSLLTCYWGCSVQKLYEALQKHFYCFRISTPRALEDALYSEYLYQEQYFIKKDSKEEIYCQLPRDTKIEDFGMVPRSRYPMVALLTLADEDDREIYDIISMVSVIHIPDKTYKLSCRILYQYLLLAQGQFHDLKQFLSRAKKHRPEFAGKGWII
;
A
#
# COMPACT_ATOMS: atom_id res chain seq x y z
N MET A 1 52.65 62.21 -10.15
CA MET A 1 51.82 61.17 -10.81
C MET A 1 51.18 60.18 -9.83
N ALA A 2 51.86 59.70 -8.77
CA ALA A 2 51.26 58.73 -7.82
C ALA A 2 50.06 59.27 -7.00
N ALA A 3 50.04 60.56 -6.66
CA ALA A 3 48.95 61.16 -5.87
C ALA A 3 47.62 61.23 -6.64
N VAL A 4 47.66 61.44 -7.95
CA VAL A 4 46.44 61.51 -8.79
C VAL A 4 45.80 60.12 -8.93
N PHE A 5 46.63 59.07 -9.09
CA PHE A 5 46.15 57.69 -9.13
C PHE A 5 45.51 57.22 -7.82
N LEU A 6 46.02 57.67 -6.67
CA LEU A 6 45.44 57.36 -5.36
C LEU A 6 44.10 58.06 -5.14
N VAL A 7 43.94 59.31 -5.59
CA VAL A 7 42.66 60.03 -5.53
C VAL A 7 41.63 59.38 -6.44
N THR A 8 42.01 58.98 -7.66
CA THR A 8 41.11 58.25 -8.56
C THR A 8 40.75 56.86 -8.01
N LEU A 9 41.68 56.13 -7.39
CA LEU A 9 41.37 54.84 -6.75
C LEU A 9 40.45 55.01 -5.54
N TYR A 10 40.58 56.11 -4.79
CA TYR A 10 39.72 56.41 -3.64
C TYR A 10 38.31 56.85 -4.07
N GLU A 11 38.15 57.55 -5.18
CA GLU A 11 36.83 57.89 -5.75
C GLU A 11 36.12 56.67 -6.39
N TYR A 12 36.88 55.75 -7.00
CA TYR A 12 36.33 54.52 -7.57
C TYR A 12 36.03 53.44 -6.53
N SER A 13 36.67 53.48 -5.36
CA SER A 13 36.48 52.48 -4.29
C SER A 13 35.02 52.43 -3.80
N PRO A 14 34.36 53.54 -3.42
CA PRO A 14 32.94 53.54 -3.05
C PRO A 14 32.04 53.03 -4.18
N LEU A 15 32.27 53.46 -5.42
CA LEU A 15 31.47 53.05 -6.58
C LEU A 15 31.63 51.56 -6.87
N PHE A 16 32.82 51.01 -6.70
CA PHE A 16 33.11 49.59 -6.83
C PHE A 16 32.40 48.78 -5.73
N TYR A 17 32.47 49.21 -4.48
CA TYR A 17 31.74 48.57 -3.39
C TYR A 17 30.22 48.66 -3.57
N ILE A 18 29.69 49.80 -4.02
CA ILE A 18 28.27 49.97 -4.35
C ILE A 18 27.87 49.01 -5.48
N ALA A 19 28.67 48.89 -6.54
CA ALA A 19 28.41 47.98 -7.64
C ALA A 19 28.42 46.51 -7.18
N VAL A 20 29.36 46.12 -6.31
CA VAL A 20 29.43 44.76 -5.76
C VAL A 20 28.23 44.46 -4.86
N VAL A 21 27.84 45.38 -3.97
CA VAL A 21 26.66 45.22 -3.10
C VAL A 21 25.38 45.16 -3.94
N PHE A 22 25.26 46.01 -4.96
CA PHE A 22 24.12 46.00 -5.88
C PHE A 22 24.03 44.71 -6.68
N THR A 23 25.16 44.20 -7.17
CA THR A 23 25.23 42.91 -7.88
C THR A 23 24.85 41.77 -6.95
N CYS A 24 25.34 41.77 -5.71
CA CYS A 24 24.97 40.79 -4.69
C CYS A 24 23.47 40.84 -4.37
N PHE A 25 22.89 42.04 -4.30
CA PHE A 25 21.46 42.23 -4.10
C PHE A 25 20.66 41.65 -5.27
N ILE A 26 21.04 41.95 -6.53
CA ILE A 26 20.39 41.38 -7.72
C ILE A 26 20.47 39.86 -7.74
N VAL A 27 21.64 39.29 -7.43
CA VAL A 27 21.81 37.82 -7.38
C VAL A 27 20.94 37.22 -6.28
N THR A 28 20.90 37.84 -5.10
CA THR A 28 20.10 37.36 -3.96
C THR A 28 18.61 37.50 -4.25
N THR A 29 18.17 38.62 -4.82
CA THR A 29 16.78 38.83 -5.26
C THR A 29 16.42 37.85 -6.37
N GLY A 30 17.31 37.57 -7.32
CA GLY A 30 17.10 36.56 -8.36
C GLY A 30 17.01 35.14 -7.80
N LEU A 31 17.81 34.80 -6.79
CA LEU A 31 17.75 33.53 -6.08
C LEU A 31 16.46 33.40 -5.28
N VAL A 32 16.05 34.44 -4.55
CA VAL A 32 14.82 34.47 -3.76
C VAL A 32 13.59 34.47 -4.66
N LEU A 33 13.56 35.25 -5.74
CA LEU A 33 12.45 35.24 -6.72
C LEU A 33 12.45 33.96 -7.57
N GLY A 34 13.60 33.34 -7.84
CA GLY A 34 13.68 32.04 -8.51
C GLY A 34 13.25 30.89 -7.61
N TRP A 35 13.55 30.97 -6.31
CA TRP A 35 13.15 30.00 -5.30
C TRP A 35 11.67 30.15 -4.92
N PHE A 36 11.17 31.37 -4.73
CA PHE A 36 9.75 31.65 -4.43
C PHE A 36 8.86 31.69 -5.68
N GLY A 37 9.41 31.95 -6.87
CA GLY A 37 8.67 31.93 -8.13
C GLY A 37 8.33 30.52 -8.60
N TRP A 38 9.00 29.50 -8.06
CA TRP A 38 8.67 28.10 -8.29
C TRP A 38 7.80 27.47 -7.18
N ASP A 39 7.77 28.06 -5.98
CA ASP A 39 7.08 27.54 -4.79
C ASP A 39 5.88 28.40 -4.32
N VAL A 40 5.25 29.17 -5.21
CA VAL A 40 3.91 29.71 -4.96
C VAL A 40 2.96 29.23 -6.07
N PRO A 41 1.89 28.48 -5.76
CA PRO A 41 0.91 28.07 -6.74
C PRO A 41 0.14 29.30 -7.21
N VAL A 42 0.51 29.79 -8.40
CA VAL A 42 -0.22 30.82 -9.15
C VAL A 42 -1.58 30.23 -9.55
N ILE A 43 -2.58 30.38 -8.66
CA ILE A 43 -4.00 30.07 -8.94
C ILE A 43 -4.67 31.19 -9.77
N LEU A 44 -3.97 32.28 -10.08
CA LEU A 44 -4.59 33.46 -10.72
C LEU A 44 -3.74 34.04 -11.86
N ARG A 45 -3.33 33.20 -12.83
CA ARG A 45 -3.02 33.67 -14.20
C ARG A 45 -2.78 32.49 -15.13
N ASN A 46 -3.81 32.15 -15.91
CA ASN A 46 -3.72 31.87 -17.34
C ASN A 46 -5.13 31.52 -17.84
N SER A 47 -5.86 32.57 -18.22
CA SER A 47 -6.78 32.50 -19.33
C SER A 47 -5.96 32.36 -20.61
N GLU A 48 -6.41 31.45 -21.47
CA GLU A 48 -6.04 31.27 -22.88
C GLU A 48 -4.82 30.38 -23.19
N GLU A 49 -5.20 29.15 -23.55
CA GLU A 49 -4.61 28.37 -24.64
C GLU A 49 -3.12 28.04 -24.56
N THR A 50 -2.82 26.97 -23.83
CA THR A 50 -1.79 26.04 -24.31
C THR A 50 -2.14 24.62 -23.86
N GLN A 51 -2.50 23.80 -24.85
CA GLN A 51 -2.71 22.37 -24.71
C GLN A 51 -1.44 21.71 -24.15
N PHE A 52 -1.39 21.49 -22.83
CA PHE A 52 -0.57 20.44 -22.24
C PHE A 52 -1.46 19.57 -21.36
N ASN A 53 -1.56 18.30 -21.76
CA ASN A 53 -2.37 17.23 -21.19
C ASN A 53 -1.95 16.85 -19.76
N THR A 54 -2.03 17.75 -18.79
CA THR A 54 -2.22 17.32 -17.40
C THR A 54 -3.70 17.07 -17.20
N ARG A 55 -4.15 15.89 -17.68
CA ARG A 55 -5.36 15.25 -17.18
C ARG A 55 -5.14 15.05 -15.68
N VAL A 56 -5.51 16.05 -14.88
CA VAL A 56 -5.97 15.79 -13.52
C VAL A 56 -7.13 14.85 -13.72
N PHE A 57 -6.85 13.55 -13.57
CA PHE A 57 -7.86 12.51 -13.59
C PHE A 57 -8.82 12.95 -12.49
N LYS A 58 -9.97 13.49 -12.88
CA LYS A 58 -11.07 13.77 -11.98
C LYS A 58 -11.35 12.42 -11.35
N LYS A 59 -10.79 12.16 -10.17
CA LYS A 59 -10.96 10.89 -9.47
C LYS A 59 -12.42 10.89 -9.08
N GLN A 60 -13.25 10.38 -9.98
CA GLN A 60 -14.63 10.11 -9.72
C GLN A 60 -14.62 9.32 -8.43
N MET A 61 -15.27 9.84 -7.38
CA MET A 61 -15.49 9.09 -6.15
C MET A 61 -16.47 7.96 -6.50
N ARG A 62 -15.97 6.94 -7.21
CA ARG A 62 -16.63 5.66 -7.32
C ARG A 62 -16.39 5.01 -5.96
N GLN A 63 -17.47 4.69 -5.26
CA GLN A 63 -17.38 3.94 -4.02
C GLN A 63 -16.64 2.64 -4.33
N VAL A 64 -15.38 2.54 -3.90
CA VAL A 64 -14.60 1.31 -4.08
C VAL A 64 -15.17 0.30 -3.09
N LYS A 65 -16.08 -0.54 -3.58
CA LYS A 65 -16.62 -1.67 -2.82
C LYS A 65 -15.54 -2.74 -2.76
N ASN A 66 -15.19 -3.18 -1.56
CA ASN A 66 -14.30 -4.32 -1.37
C ASN A 66 -15.13 -5.61 -1.46
N PRO A 67 -14.92 -6.46 -2.48
CA PRO A 67 -15.66 -7.71 -2.61
C PRO A 67 -15.19 -8.80 -1.64
N PHE A 68 -14.08 -8.59 -0.92
CA PHE A 68 -13.44 -9.62 -0.10
C PHE A 68 -13.48 -9.31 1.39
N GLY A 69 -13.94 -10.29 2.18
CA GLY A 69 -13.84 -10.31 3.64
C GLY A 69 -13.12 -11.57 4.10
N LEU A 70 -12.17 -11.41 5.03
CA LEU A 70 -11.46 -12.53 5.65
C LEU A 70 -11.22 -12.22 7.13
N GLU A 71 -11.67 -13.13 8.00
CA GLU A 71 -11.54 -13.04 9.44
C GLU A 71 -11.02 -14.36 10.03
N ILE A 72 -10.42 -14.28 11.22
CA ILE A 72 -9.95 -15.45 11.97
C ILE A 72 -10.98 -15.72 13.06
N THR A 73 -11.66 -16.86 13.01
CA THR A 73 -12.76 -17.18 13.93
C THR A 73 -12.26 -17.41 15.36
N ASN A 74 -11.29 -18.31 15.52
CA ASN A 74 -10.79 -18.76 16.82
C ASN A 74 -9.25 -18.59 16.91
N PRO A 75 -8.74 -17.36 17.10
CA PRO A 75 -7.31 -17.09 17.08
C PRO A 75 -6.54 -17.73 18.25
N SER A 76 -7.21 -18.02 19.37
CA SER A 76 -6.60 -18.60 20.56
C SER A 76 -6.33 -20.10 20.44
N SER A 77 -7.10 -20.83 19.62
CA SER A 77 -6.92 -22.27 19.38
C SER A 77 -6.05 -22.59 18.18
N ALA A 78 -5.73 -21.59 17.37
CA ALA A 78 -4.94 -21.74 16.16
C ALA A 78 -3.47 -22.01 16.49
N SER A 79 -2.86 -22.97 15.83
CA SER A 79 -1.42 -23.27 15.89
C SER A 79 -1.00 -24.04 14.65
N ILE A 80 0.30 -24.18 14.39
CA ILE A 80 0.76 -24.99 13.26
C ILE A 80 0.23 -26.43 13.34
N THR A 81 0.16 -27.02 14.53
CA THR A 81 -0.25 -28.42 14.70
C THR A 81 -1.77 -28.60 14.69
N THR A 82 -2.52 -27.65 15.24
CA THR A 82 -3.99 -27.68 15.30
C THR A 82 -4.66 -27.04 14.09
N GLY A 83 -3.92 -26.36 13.22
CA GLY A 83 -4.46 -25.63 12.08
C GLY A 83 -5.05 -24.28 12.46
N ILE A 84 -5.75 -23.68 11.50
CA ILE A 84 -6.44 -22.39 11.63
C ILE A 84 -7.82 -22.47 11.00
N THR A 85 -8.80 -21.82 11.63
CA THR A 85 -10.14 -21.63 11.06
C THR A 85 -10.30 -20.20 10.58
N LEU A 86 -10.70 -20.05 9.33
CA LEU A 86 -10.95 -18.78 8.66
C LEU A 86 -12.43 -18.66 8.32
N THR A 87 -13.00 -17.48 8.50
CA THR A 87 -14.34 -17.14 8.00
C THR A 87 -14.18 -16.13 6.88
N THR A 88 -14.83 -16.38 5.76
CA THR A 88 -14.90 -15.44 4.63
C THR A 88 -16.24 -14.74 4.61
N ASP A 89 -16.28 -13.49 4.13
CA ASP A 89 -17.52 -12.74 3.90
C ASP A 89 -17.35 -12.01 2.56
N CYS A 90 -17.53 -12.76 1.46
CA CYS A 90 -17.27 -12.27 0.10
C CYS A 90 -18.57 -11.89 -0.61
N LEU A 91 -18.58 -10.75 -1.31
CA LEU A 91 -19.75 -10.25 -2.04
C LEU A 91 -20.00 -10.97 -3.37
N GLU A 92 -19.02 -11.72 -3.87
CA GLU A 92 -19.11 -12.53 -5.08
C GLU A 92 -18.44 -13.88 -4.86
N ASP A 93 -18.71 -14.83 -5.75
CA ASP A 93 -18.05 -16.13 -5.76
C ASP A 93 -16.53 -15.92 -5.89
N SER A 94 -15.78 -16.48 -4.95
CA SER A 94 -14.36 -16.19 -4.77
C SER A 94 -13.57 -17.47 -4.56
N LEU A 95 -12.27 -17.42 -4.86
CA LEU A 95 -11.32 -18.48 -4.58
C LEU A 95 -10.42 -18.04 -3.44
N LEU A 96 -10.44 -18.79 -2.34
CA LEU A 96 -9.48 -18.66 -1.25
C LEU A 96 -8.33 -19.63 -1.51
N THR A 97 -7.11 -19.11 -1.60
CA THR A 97 -5.90 -19.92 -1.73
C THR A 97 -4.95 -19.64 -0.58
N CYS A 98 -4.58 -20.67 0.15
CA CYS A 98 -3.79 -20.61 1.37
C CYS A 98 -2.39 -21.16 1.09
N TYR A 99 -1.37 -20.31 1.19
CA TYR A 99 0.04 -20.68 1.00
C TYR A 99 0.76 -20.74 2.34
N TRP A 100 1.25 -21.92 2.70
CA TRP A 100 1.97 -22.17 3.92
C TRP A 100 3.48 -21.99 3.71
N GLY A 101 4.16 -21.34 4.66
CA GLY A 101 5.62 -21.16 4.61
C GLY A 101 6.13 -20.29 3.46
N CYS A 102 5.36 -19.28 3.07
CA CYS A 102 5.70 -18.38 1.96
C CYS A 102 6.91 -17.49 2.29
N SER A 103 7.87 -17.38 1.37
CA SER A 103 9.03 -16.51 1.54
C SER A 103 8.62 -15.04 1.68
N VAL A 104 9.08 -14.39 2.75
CA VAL A 104 8.80 -12.97 3.03
C VAL A 104 9.33 -12.08 1.91
N GLN A 105 10.55 -12.35 1.46
CA GLN A 105 11.20 -11.59 0.39
C GLN A 105 10.44 -11.73 -0.92
N LYS A 106 10.09 -12.97 -1.31
CA LYS A 106 9.38 -13.22 -2.57
C LYS A 106 7.97 -12.65 -2.58
N LEU A 107 7.26 -12.70 -1.46
CA LEU A 107 5.96 -12.06 -1.34
C LEU A 107 6.06 -10.54 -1.56
N TYR A 108 7.05 -9.89 -0.94
CA TYR A 108 7.26 -8.46 -1.12
C TYR A 108 7.63 -8.11 -2.57
N GLU A 109 8.54 -8.88 -3.19
CA GLU A 109 8.87 -8.75 -4.61
C GLU A 109 7.64 -8.93 -5.51
N ALA A 110 6.77 -9.90 -5.21
CA ALA A 110 5.52 -10.13 -5.94
C ALA A 110 4.56 -8.94 -5.84
N LEU A 111 4.35 -8.40 -4.64
CA LEU A 111 3.55 -7.20 -4.42
C LEU A 111 4.13 -5.97 -5.13
N GLN A 112 5.45 -5.85 -5.21
CA GLN A 112 6.09 -4.79 -5.99
C GLN A 112 5.84 -4.98 -7.49
N LYS A 113 6.06 -6.19 -8.03
CA LYS A 113 5.81 -6.48 -9.45
C LYS A 113 4.34 -6.31 -9.84
N HIS A 114 3.41 -6.48 -8.89
CA HIS A 114 2.00 -6.13 -9.10
C HIS A 114 1.81 -4.66 -9.51
N PHE A 115 2.66 -3.76 -9.01
CA PHE A 115 2.60 -2.34 -9.33
C PHE A 115 3.01 -2.04 -10.77
N TYR A 116 4.13 -2.58 -11.22
CA TYR A 116 4.78 -2.15 -12.47
C TYR A 116 4.85 -3.18 -13.60
N CYS A 117 4.57 -4.47 -13.33
CA CYS A 117 4.82 -5.54 -14.31
C CYS A 117 3.56 -6.32 -14.70
N PHE A 118 2.82 -6.86 -13.72
CA PHE A 118 1.64 -7.69 -13.98
C PHE A 118 0.57 -7.50 -12.91
N ARG A 119 -0.57 -8.19 -13.03
CA ARG A 119 -1.67 -8.15 -12.05
C ARG A 119 -1.84 -9.50 -11.39
N ILE A 120 -1.97 -9.51 -10.07
CA ILE A 120 -2.23 -10.72 -9.29
C ILE A 120 -3.75 -10.84 -9.18
N SER A 121 -4.39 -11.24 -10.26
CA SER A 121 -5.85 -11.46 -10.32
C SER A 121 -6.25 -12.92 -10.13
N THR A 122 -5.27 -13.84 -10.20
CA THR A 122 -5.49 -15.28 -10.08
C THR A 122 -4.45 -15.91 -9.13
N PRO A 123 -4.73 -17.09 -8.56
CA PRO A 123 -3.78 -17.83 -7.75
C PRO A 123 -2.47 -18.13 -8.49
N ARG A 124 -2.57 -18.57 -9.75
CA ARG A 124 -1.41 -18.83 -10.62
C ARG A 124 -0.52 -17.61 -10.80
N ALA A 125 -1.10 -16.42 -10.97
CA ALA A 125 -0.34 -15.19 -11.10
C ALA A 125 0.49 -14.87 -9.84
N LEU A 126 -0.01 -15.23 -8.64
CA LEU A 126 0.78 -15.10 -7.42
C LEU A 126 1.85 -16.20 -7.33
N GLU A 127 1.51 -17.45 -7.66
CA GLU A 127 2.46 -18.58 -7.64
C GLU A 127 3.68 -18.31 -8.52
N ASP A 128 3.45 -17.84 -9.76
CA ASP A 128 4.50 -17.46 -10.71
C ASP A 128 5.35 -16.32 -10.15
N ALA A 129 4.72 -15.34 -9.50
CA ALA A 129 5.39 -14.21 -8.87
C ALA A 129 6.28 -14.62 -7.70
N LEU A 130 5.83 -15.61 -6.92
CA LEU A 130 6.55 -16.19 -5.79
C LEU A 130 7.66 -17.14 -6.23
N TYR A 131 7.72 -17.53 -7.51
CA TYR A 131 8.60 -18.60 -8.02
C TYR A 131 8.40 -19.90 -7.24
N SER A 132 7.17 -20.21 -6.86
CA SER A 132 6.82 -21.37 -6.03
C SER A 132 7.57 -21.46 -4.68
N GLU A 133 8.04 -20.33 -4.13
CA GLU A 133 8.72 -20.27 -2.83
C GLU A 133 7.74 -20.33 -1.64
N TYR A 134 6.97 -21.42 -1.57
CA TYR A 134 6.08 -21.82 -0.48
C TYR A 134 6.22 -23.33 -0.23
N LEU A 135 5.71 -23.82 0.90
CA LEU A 135 5.88 -25.23 1.31
C LEU A 135 4.66 -26.09 0.96
N TYR A 136 3.46 -25.54 1.13
CA TYR A 136 2.22 -26.23 0.87
C TYR A 136 1.13 -25.24 0.50
N GLN A 137 0.13 -25.71 -0.26
CA GLN A 137 -0.96 -24.89 -0.76
C GLN A 137 -2.29 -25.65 -0.64
N GLU A 138 -3.32 -24.92 -0.27
CA GLU A 138 -4.71 -25.37 -0.25
C GLU A 138 -5.58 -24.36 -0.97
N GLN A 139 -6.65 -24.82 -1.62
CA GLN A 139 -7.57 -23.94 -2.33
C GLN A 139 -9.02 -24.33 -2.03
N TYR A 140 -9.86 -23.32 -1.82
CA TYR A 140 -11.28 -23.46 -1.48
C TYR A 140 -12.11 -22.52 -2.35
N PHE A 141 -13.23 -23.03 -2.84
CA PHE A 141 -14.24 -22.23 -3.53
C PHE A 141 -15.22 -21.64 -2.51
N ILE A 142 -15.36 -20.33 -2.52
CA ILE A 142 -16.19 -19.55 -1.61
C ILE A 142 -17.40 -19.09 -2.38
N LYS A 143 -18.59 -19.48 -1.91
CA LYS A 143 -19.83 -18.94 -2.46
C LYS A 143 -20.07 -17.53 -1.93
N LYS A 144 -20.65 -16.68 -2.78
CA LYS A 144 -21.18 -15.37 -2.45
C LYS A 144 -22.00 -15.39 -1.16
N ASP A 145 -21.77 -14.41 -0.30
CA ASP A 145 -22.42 -14.19 0.98
C ASP A 145 -22.38 -15.40 1.95
N SER A 146 -21.51 -16.39 1.67
CA SER A 146 -21.30 -17.53 2.55
C SER A 146 -20.39 -17.15 3.71
N LYS A 147 -20.81 -17.53 4.92
CA LYS A 147 -20.06 -17.36 6.17
C LYS A 147 -19.55 -18.69 6.72
N GLU A 148 -19.30 -19.64 5.84
CA GLU A 148 -18.77 -20.94 6.21
C GLU A 148 -17.38 -20.81 6.84
N GLU A 149 -17.13 -21.66 7.84
CA GLU A 149 -15.82 -21.78 8.49
C GLU A 149 -14.94 -22.74 7.70
N ILE A 150 -13.78 -22.25 7.28
CA ILE A 150 -12.82 -22.98 6.46
C ILE A 150 -11.64 -23.36 7.34
N TYR A 151 -11.44 -24.66 7.47
CA TYR A 151 -10.33 -25.21 8.22
C TYR A 151 -9.12 -25.45 7.30
N CYS A 152 -8.01 -24.78 7.60
CA CYS A 152 -6.74 -24.93 6.89
C CYS A 152 -5.71 -25.54 7.83
N GLN A 153 -4.94 -26.52 7.36
CA GLN A 153 -3.92 -27.19 8.17
C GLN A 153 -2.74 -27.67 7.32
N LEU A 154 -1.52 -27.49 7.84
CA LEU A 154 -0.36 -28.16 7.27
C LEU A 154 -0.51 -29.69 7.34
N PRO A 155 -0.19 -30.44 6.26
CA PRO A 155 -0.23 -31.89 6.27
C PRO A 155 0.69 -32.42 7.38
N ARG A 156 0.19 -33.37 8.17
CA ARG A 156 0.93 -33.91 9.33
C ARG A 156 2.28 -34.52 8.95
N ASP A 157 2.43 -34.92 7.70
CA ASP A 157 3.63 -35.55 7.15
C ASP A 157 4.79 -34.58 6.92
N THR A 158 4.52 -33.26 6.91
CA THR A 158 5.56 -32.25 6.60
C THR A 158 6.61 -32.08 7.70
N LYS A 159 6.40 -32.61 8.91
CA LYS A 159 7.34 -32.50 10.07
C LYS A 159 7.79 -31.06 10.41
N ILE A 160 7.06 -30.04 9.94
CA ILE A 160 7.36 -28.63 10.22
C ILE A 160 6.78 -28.28 11.59
N GLU A 161 7.64 -27.96 12.55
CA GLU A 161 7.23 -27.55 13.90
C GLU A 161 7.24 -26.02 14.08
N ASP A 162 8.00 -25.30 13.26
CA ASP A 162 8.11 -23.83 13.28
C ASP A 162 8.68 -23.25 11.98
N PHE A 163 8.59 -21.93 11.84
CA PHE A 163 9.14 -21.16 10.70
C PHE A 163 10.34 -20.30 11.09
N GLY A 164 11.12 -20.73 12.09
CA GLY A 164 12.33 -20.05 12.54
C GLY A 164 12.11 -18.87 13.49
N MET A 165 13.25 -18.28 13.88
CA MET A 165 13.31 -17.11 14.77
C MET A 165 12.92 -15.81 14.05
N VAL A 166 12.58 -14.79 14.84
CA VAL A 166 12.35 -13.43 14.33
C VAL A 166 13.68 -12.66 14.17
N PRO A 167 13.86 -11.85 13.10
CA PRO A 167 12.96 -11.65 11.96
C PRO A 167 12.90 -12.90 11.06
N ARG A 168 11.69 -13.29 10.67
CA ARG A 168 11.46 -14.53 9.90
C ARG A 168 11.79 -14.35 8.43
N SER A 169 12.29 -15.41 7.81
CA SER A 169 12.45 -15.52 6.35
C SER A 169 11.18 -16.03 5.65
N ARG A 170 10.30 -16.72 6.37
CA ARG A 170 9.03 -17.27 5.85
C ARG A 170 7.85 -16.89 6.74
N TYR A 171 6.76 -16.46 6.13
CA TYR A 171 5.47 -16.28 6.81
C TYR A 171 4.80 -17.63 7.00
N PRO A 172 4.21 -17.93 8.18
CA PRO A 172 3.50 -19.19 8.40
C PRO A 172 2.41 -19.44 7.37
N MET A 173 1.61 -18.40 7.08
CA MET A 173 0.51 -18.50 6.12
C MET A 173 0.29 -17.16 5.40
N VAL A 174 0.03 -17.25 4.10
CA VAL A 174 -0.45 -16.15 3.25
C VAL A 174 -1.72 -16.62 2.58
N ALA A 175 -2.83 -15.94 2.84
CA ALA A 175 -4.10 -16.20 2.19
C ALA A 175 -4.32 -15.22 1.04
N LEU A 176 -4.70 -15.72 -0.12
CA LEU A 176 -5.09 -14.95 -1.30
C LEU A 176 -6.57 -15.18 -1.59
N LEU A 177 -7.34 -14.11 -1.68
CA LEU A 177 -8.70 -14.12 -2.20
C LEU A 177 -8.74 -13.47 -3.57
N THR A 178 -9.33 -14.16 -4.54
CA THR A 178 -9.51 -13.70 -5.94
C THR A 178 -10.94 -13.98 -6.39
N LEU A 179 -11.49 -13.14 -7.26
CA LEU A 179 -12.81 -13.41 -7.87
C LEU A 179 -12.75 -14.69 -8.71
N ALA A 180 -13.74 -15.56 -8.55
CA ALA A 180 -13.84 -16.82 -9.27
C ALA A 180 -14.23 -16.60 -10.74
N ASP A 181 -15.20 -15.72 -10.97
CA ASP A 181 -15.62 -15.31 -12.31
C ASP A 181 -14.72 -14.20 -12.87
N GLU A 182 -14.53 -14.19 -14.18
CA GLU A 182 -13.82 -13.12 -14.89
C GLU A 182 -14.71 -11.90 -15.12
N ASP A 183 -16.01 -12.10 -15.33
CA ASP A 183 -16.96 -11.01 -15.59
C ASP A 183 -17.06 -10.06 -14.39
N ASP A 184 -16.98 -10.61 -13.17
CA ASP A 184 -16.97 -9.82 -11.94
C ASP A 184 -15.73 -8.93 -11.82
N ARG A 185 -14.61 -9.30 -12.47
CA ARG A 185 -13.36 -8.53 -12.41
C ARG A 185 -13.46 -7.19 -13.13
N GLU A 186 -14.43 -7.02 -14.04
CA GLU A 186 -14.69 -5.74 -14.69
C GLU A 186 -15.53 -4.79 -13.83
N ILE A 187 -16.26 -5.35 -12.86
CA ILE A 187 -17.17 -4.60 -11.97
C ILE A 187 -16.37 -3.93 -10.84
N TYR A 188 -15.39 -4.63 -10.29
CA TYR A 188 -14.63 -4.20 -9.12
C TYR A 188 -13.24 -3.64 -9.48
N ASP A 189 -12.87 -2.51 -8.88
CA ASP A 189 -11.50 -1.99 -8.98
C ASP A 189 -10.51 -2.87 -8.18
N ILE A 190 -10.98 -3.57 -7.15
CA ILE A 190 -10.18 -4.49 -6.32
C ILE A 190 -10.29 -5.87 -6.94
N ILE A 191 -9.15 -6.41 -7.38
CA ILE A 191 -9.07 -7.69 -8.11
C ILE A 191 -8.66 -8.86 -7.23
N SER A 192 -7.96 -8.59 -6.12
CA SER A 192 -7.59 -9.60 -5.15
C SER A 192 -7.28 -9.00 -3.78
N MET A 193 -7.26 -9.86 -2.76
CA MET A 193 -6.85 -9.52 -1.41
C MET A 193 -5.79 -10.51 -0.92
N VAL A 194 -4.66 -9.99 -0.43
CA VAL A 194 -3.57 -10.77 0.15
C VAL A 194 -3.51 -10.51 1.66
N SER A 195 -3.72 -11.55 2.46
CA SER A 195 -3.66 -11.50 3.92
C SER A 195 -2.47 -12.31 4.43
N VAL A 196 -1.55 -11.67 5.12
CA VAL A 196 -0.42 -12.32 5.78
C VAL A 196 -0.82 -12.66 7.21
N ILE A 197 -0.80 -13.94 7.56
CA ILE A 197 -1.32 -14.43 8.83
C ILE A 197 -0.18 -15.03 9.65
N HIS A 198 -0.02 -14.52 10.87
CA HIS A 198 0.81 -15.17 11.86
C HIS A 198 0.02 -16.27 12.55
N ILE A 199 0.57 -17.48 12.56
CA ILE A 199 0.07 -18.62 13.30
C ILE A 199 1.09 -18.98 14.39
N PRO A 200 0.66 -19.21 15.64
CA PRO A 200 1.54 -19.59 16.72
C PRO A 200 2.28 -20.90 16.43
N ASP A 201 3.57 -20.94 16.78
CA ASP A 201 4.40 -22.12 16.64
C ASP A 201 5.35 -22.32 17.82
N LYS A 202 6.22 -23.33 17.72
CA LYS A 202 7.15 -23.69 18.81
C LYS A 202 8.07 -22.53 19.19
N THR A 203 8.52 -21.76 18.20
CA THR A 203 9.54 -20.70 18.35
C THR A 203 8.91 -19.33 18.62
N TYR A 204 7.70 -19.08 18.12
CA TYR A 204 6.97 -17.82 18.27
C TYR A 204 5.50 -18.06 18.63
N LYS A 205 5.19 -17.91 19.92
CA LYS A 205 3.91 -18.27 20.54
C LYS A 205 2.91 -17.12 20.65
N LEU A 206 3.11 -16.02 19.93
CA LEU A 206 2.14 -14.92 19.95
C LEU A 206 0.80 -15.41 19.38
N SER A 207 -0.31 -14.92 19.94
CA SER A 207 -1.65 -15.28 19.46
C SER A 207 -1.81 -15.00 17.96
N CYS A 208 -2.54 -15.90 17.30
CA CYS A 208 -2.81 -15.87 15.88
C CYS A 208 -3.44 -14.55 15.47
N ARG A 209 -2.95 -13.94 14.40
CA ARG A 209 -3.44 -12.64 13.92
C ARG A 209 -3.07 -12.38 12.47
N ILE A 210 -3.89 -11.59 11.80
CA ILE A 210 -3.54 -11.00 10.50
C ILE A 210 -2.47 -9.92 10.76
N LEU A 211 -1.29 -10.08 10.19
CA LEU A 211 -0.18 -9.12 10.26
C LEU A 211 -0.44 -7.97 9.28
N TYR A 212 -0.72 -8.31 8.02
CA TYR A 212 -0.94 -7.37 6.93
C TYR A 212 -2.10 -7.85 6.07
N GLN A 213 -2.82 -6.91 5.48
CA GLN A 213 -3.93 -7.21 4.58
C GLN A 213 -3.90 -6.18 3.45
N TYR A 214 -3.54 -6.64 2.25
CA TYR A 214 -3.38 -5.81 1.08
C TYR A 214 -4.54 -6.04 0.12
N LEU A 215 -5.20 -4.96 -0.30
CA LEU A 215 -6.13 -4.96 -1.42
C LEU A 215 -5.35 -4.59 -2.68
N LEU A 216 -5.40 -5.44 -3.69
CA LEU A 216 -4.72 -5.26 -4.97
C LEU A 216 -5.74 -4.78 -5.99
N LEU A 217 -5.39 -3.71 -6.71
CA LEU A 217 -6.29 -3.07 -7.65
C LEU A 217 -5.95 -3.43 -9.10
N ALA A 218 -6.95 -3.38 -9.99
CA ALA A 218 -6.77 -3.61 -11.43
C ALA A 218 -5.72 -2.67 -12.04
N GLN A 219 -5.58 -1.47 -11.50
CA GLN A 219 -4.60 -0.46 -11.93
C GLN A 219 -3.17 -0.74 -11.43
N GLY A 220 -2.95 -1.80 -10.63
CA GLY A 220 -1.64 -2.23 -10.11
C GLY A 220 -1.28 -1.64 -8.75
N GLN A 221 -2.03 -0.64 -8.30
CA GLN A 221 -1.87 -0.12 -6.95
C GLN A 221 -2.32 -1.18 -5.93
N PHE A 222 -1.69 -1.20 -4.77
CA PHE A 222 -2.19 -1.96 -3.64
C PHE A 222 -2.27 -1.08 -2.39
N HIS A 223 -3.20 -1.39 -1.50
CA HIS A 223 -3.48 -0.62 -0.30
C HIS A 223 -3.55 -1.52 0.93
N ASP A 224 -2.94 -1.10 2.04
CA ASP A 224 -3.06 -1.79 3.32
C ASP A 224 -4.41 -1.44 3.98
N LEU A 225 -5.24 -2.46 4.22
CA LEU A 225 -6.56 -2.31 4.81
C LEU A 225 -6.50 -1.78 6.25
N LYS A 226 -5.47 -2.15 7.04
CA LYS A 226 -5.33 -1.62 8.42
C LYS A 226 -5.14 -0.12 8.41
N GLN A 227 -4.41 0.41 7.43
CA GLN A 227 -4.24 1.84 7.24
C GLN A 227 -5.53 2.49 6.72
N PHE A 228 -6.26 1.81 5.82
CA PHE A 228 -7.52 2.30 5.25
C PHE A 228 -8.62 2.45 6.31
N LEU A 229 -8.86 1.42 7.13
CA LEU A 229 -9.88 1.46 8.20
C LEU A 229 -9.55 2.52 9.26
N SER A 230 -8.27 2.66 9.61
CA SER A 230 -7.83 3.69 10.57
C SER A 230 -8.06 5.10 10.05
N ARG A 231 -7.87 5.33 8.74
CA ARG A 231 -8.12 6.63 8.09
C ARG A 231 -9.61 6.91 7.87
N ALA A 232 -10.41 5.90 7.56
CA ALA A 232 -11.87 6.02 7.45
C ALA A 232 -12.52 6.36 8.80
N LYS A 233 -12.05 5.78 9.91
CA LYS A 233 -12.48 6.14 11.26
C LYS A 233 -12.17 7.61 11.58
N LYS A 234 -11.02 8.14 11.13
CA LYS A 234 -10.62 9.54 11.36
C LYS A 234 -11.47 10.56 10.57
N HIS A 235 -12.11 10.15 9.48
CA HIS A 235 -12.95 11.01 8.65
C HIS A 235 -14.46 10.90 8.93
N ARG A 236 -14.89 10.09 9.90
CA ARG A 236 -16.25 10.18 10.43
C ARG A 236 -16.29 11.28 11.49
N PRO A 237 -16.99 12.42 11.28
CA PRO A 237 -17.34 13.28 12.40
C PRO A 237 -18.24 12.47 13.34
N GLU A 238 -17.88 12.46 14.62
CA GLU A 238 -18.71 11.95 15.71
C GLU A 238 -20.01 12.74 15.77
N PHE A 239 -21.03 12.31 15.04
CA PHE A 239 -22.41 12.59 15.42
C PHE A 239 -22.89 11.46 16.33
N ALA A 240 -22.33 11.45 17.54
CA ALA A 240 -22.88 10.74 18.68
C ALA A 240 -23.48 11.77 19.63
N GLY A 241 -24.81 11.79 19.74
CA GLY A 241 -25.50 12.51 20.80
C GLY A 241 -26.75 13.26 20.33
N LYS A 242 -27.91 12.65 20.60
CA LYS A 242 -29.32 13.11 20.55
C LYS A 242 -30.11 12.14 19.67
N GLY A 243 -30.75 11.10 20.18
CA GLY A 243 -31.65 11.08 21.32
C GLY A 243 -33.07 11.07 20.76
N TRP A 244 -33.66 9.88 20.62
CA TRP A 244 -35.11 9.66 20.49
C TRP A 244 -35.42 8.31 21.13
N ILE A 245 -35.93 8.38 22.36
CA ILE A 245 -36.86 7.40 22.93
C ILE A 245 -38.23 7.72 22.31
N ILE A 246 -39.06 6.68 22.17
CA ILE A 246 -40.48 6.71 21.78
C ILE A 246 -41.22 7.91 22.39
#